data_AF-T0H7U3-F1
#
_entry.id   AF-T0H7U3-F1
#
_cell.length_a   1.000
_cell.length_b   1.000
_cell.length_c   1.000
_cell.angle_alpha   90.00
_cell.angle_beta   90.00
_cell.angle_gamma   90.00
#
_symmetry.space_group_name_H-M   'P 1'
#
loop_
_entity.id
_entity.type
_entity.pdbx_description
1 polymer ?
#
loop_
_entity_poly.entity_id
_entity_poly.type
_entity_poly.pdbx_seq_one_letter_code
_entity_poly.pdbx_strand_id
1 'polypeptide(L)'
;MLNRLSHPYFRYFIYVLVVLFLAFNRSKLDDKIPFVSSDSEIKYYQTLIFAEKGFTAITESECAYPGKVYDPEFSYFPFDYPWAFLKKTGNSKCIFQYPPLLALLNGLPAYLFGTKIITLLPLLCLLGCLLIFDKILSLFIANVWIVLIATLIPFTFSFPVLSSVEFSEVPLNNFLLLSFGYFLTRSLFADKITAQDKSIHSNFRIFSFISGLLAVAAFFLRTESAFPVFLFGFLSFFSEGSRNKLKEYLIFSTLGAIVSLGFIGALNSFYSGHPMGIRFLVSSQDAMSQFSIGKQISILQGYLLGDATKSGFLKASPYAVLILGIISNLVRRKKLSGESIFGLVGIGTVFSISFLSPYTAGVHHFGLRYLESGFIFLSLGIFIFLHRRYVEFPNAGRILVLLAFLSLYYNYKFTREGFKILFGAVAPYTQIQNEFQTRKIIVHKGQFTNYLIGFSYMNSVHFAVNKTKDALQLEETLKKNRVESYSILEYELEPPRDPNLPEKQFKEKIAVRFPDPNVYYQLKDQMKILDFTLRTYQLKKN
;
A
#
# COMPACT_ATOMS: atom_id res chain seq x y z
N MET A 1 -19.82 34.21 16.49
CA MET A 1 -19.88 32.74 16.44
C MET A 1 -19.24 32.17 15.16
N LEU A 2 -19.49 32.73 13.97
CA LEU A 2 -18.85 32.31 12.70
C LEU A 2 -17.31 32.46 12.66
N ASN A 3 -16.72 33.49 13.30
CA ASN A 3 -15.25 33.65 13.34
C ASN A 3 -14.50 32.57 14.13
N ARG A 4 -15.18 31.81 15.00
CA ARG A 4 -14.57 30.64 15.68
C ARG A 4 -14.51 29.43 14.76
N LEU A 5 -15.42 29.32 13.80
CA LEU A 5 -15.47 28.25 12.79
C LEU A 5 -14.44 28.45 11.67
N SER A 6 -13.87 29.65 11.54
CA SER A 6 -12.79 29.96 10.60
C SER A 6 -11.38 29.74 11.16
N HIS A 7 -11.24 29.30 12.41
CA HIS A 7 -9.92 29.01 12.98
C HIS A 7 -9.38 27.67 12.44
N PRO A 8 -8.08 27.56 12.09
CA PRO A 8 -7.48 26.29 11.62
C PRO A 8 -7.74 25.07 12.52
N TYR A 9 -7.86 25.29 13.83
CA TYR A 9 -8.17 24.24 14.81
C TYR A 9 -9.55 23.59 14.60
N PHE A 10 -10.52 24.32 14.05
CA PHE A 10 -11.82 23.75 13.73
C PHE A 10 -11.72 22.71 12.60
N ARG A 11 -10.91 23.00 11.56
CA ARG A 11 -10.65 22.01 10.48
C ARG A 11 -9.98 20.77 11.02
N TYR A 12 -8.96 20.95 11.87
CA TYR A 12 -8.24 19.82 12.48
C TYR A 12 -9.14 18.97 13.36
N PHE A 13 -10.05 19.59 14.11
CA PHE A 13 -11.07 18.88 14.88
C PHE A 13 -11.97 18.01 13.97
N ILE A 14 -12.42 18.54 12.82
CA ILE A 14 -13.20 17.75 11.85
C ILE A 14 -12.38 16.58 11.31
N TYR A 15 -11.11 16.77 10.97
CA TYR A 15 -10.24 15.66 10.52
C TYR A 15 -10.11 14.57 11.57
N VAL A 16 -9.96 14.96 12.85
CA VAL A 16 -9.94 14.02 13.96
C VAL A 16 -11.26 13.26 14.07
N LEU A 17 -12.41 13.93 13.97
CA LEU A 17 -13.72 13.27 14.00
C LEU A 17 -13.89 12.25 12.86
N VAL A 18 -13.46 12.59 11.64
CA VAL A 18 -13.48 11.67 10.50
C VAL A 18 -12.62 10.44 10.78
N VAL A 19 -11.41 10.62 11.29
CA VAL A 19 -10.49 9.51 11.60
C VAL A 19 -11.04 8.66 12.74
N LEU A 20 -11.65 9.26 13.76
CA LEU A 20 -12.33 8.54 14.84
C LEU A 20 -13.53 7.72 14.32
N PHE A 21 -14.30 8.27 13.39
CA PHE A 21 -15.39 7.54 12.73
C PHE A 21 -14.85 6.35 11.93
N LEU A 22 -13.75 6.52 11.20
CA LEU A 22 -13.09 5.41 10.49
C LEU A 22 -12.51 4.38 11.47
N ALA A 23 -11.93 4.80 12.58
CA ALA A 23 -11.41 3.92 13.63
C ALA A 23 -12.52 3.10 14.28
N PHE A 24 -13.69 3.70 14.52
CA PHE A 24 -14.88 3.00 15.02
C PHE A 24 -15.40 1.96 14.01
N ASN A 25 -15.37 2.26 12.71
CA ASN A 25 -15.74 1.27 11.71
C ASN A 25 -14.66 0.18 11.56
N ARG A 26 -13.39 0.54 11.73
CA ARG A 26 -12.27 -0.41 11.74
C ARG A 26 -12.33 -1.36 12.93
N SER A 27 -12.70 -0.89 14.12
CA SER A 27 -12.83 -1.77 15.28
C SER A 27 -13.89 -2.85 15.09
N LYS A 28 -14.94 -2.58 14.29
CA LYS A 28 -15.93 -3.60 13.88
C LYS A 28 -15.34 -4.65 12.92
N LEU A 29 -14.37 -4.28 12.09
CA LEU A 29 -13.63 -5.24 11.25
C LEU A 29 -12.74 -6.16 12.11
N ASP A 30 -12.27 -5.65 13.25
CA ASP A 30 -11.31 -6.33 14.13
C ASP A 30 -11.97 -7.00 15.36
N ASP A 31 -13.30 -7.00 15.47
CA ASP A 31 -14.07 -7.33 16.70
C ASP A 31 -13.73 -8.70 17.32
N LYS A 32 -13.50 -9.72 16.47
CA LYS A 32 -13.10 -11.07 16.92
C LYS A 32 -11.70 -11.45 16.47
N ILE A 33 -11.41 -11.20 15.20
CA ILE A 33 -10.17 -11.57 14.52
C ILE A 33 -9.75 -10.35 13.71
N PRO A 34 -8.53 -9.82 13.90
CA PRO A 34 -8.02 -8.72 13.09
C PRO A 34 -8.13 -9.03 11.59
N PHE A 35 -8.82 -8.18 10.85
CA PHE A 35 -8.95 -8.36 9.40
C PHE A 35 -7.67 -7.88 8.71
N VAL A 36 -6.85 -8.81 8.21
CA VAL A 36 -5.66 -8.49 7.43
C VAL A 36 -5.81 -9.11 6.05
N SER A 37 -5.68 -8.28 5.02
CA SER A 37 -5.75 -8.70 3.63
C SER A 37 -4.45 -9.36 3.18
N SER A 38 -4.52 -10.14 2.11
CA SER A 38 -3.46 -11.09 1.79
C SER A 38 -2.08 -10.49 1.46
N ASP A 39 -1.99 -9.36 0.74
CA ASP A 39 -0.69 -8.67 0.54
C ASP A 39 -0.13 -8.06 1.83
N SER A 40 -1.02 -7.73 2.76
CA SER A 40 -0.71 -7.05 4.01
C SER A 40 -0.34 -8.02 5.13
N GLU A 41 -0.65 -9.31 4.97
CA GLU A 41 -0.39 -10.38 5.92
C GLU A 41 1.10 -10.47 6.30
N ILE A 42 1.98 -10.56 5.31
CA ILE A 42 3.43 -10.68 5.58
C ILE A 42 3.97 -9.45 6.31
N LYS A 43 3.51 -8.26 5.95
CA LYS A 43 3.87 -7.01 6.63
C LYS A 43 3.37 -7.02 8.07
N TYR A 44 2.20 -7.59 8.30
CA TYR A 44 1.59 -7.71 9.61
C TYR A 44 2.40 -8.68 10.48
N TYR A 45 2.74 -9.86 9.98
CA TYR A 45 3.58 -10.82 10.71
C TYR A 45 4.97 -10.25 11.00
N GLN A 46 5.60 -9.59 10.03
CA GLN A 46 6.87 -8.92 10.24
C GLN A 46 6.75 -7.83 11.33
N THR A 47 5.65 -7.07 11.35
CA THR A 47 5.40 -6.06 12.40
C THR A 47 5.20 -6.70 13.77
N LEU A 48 4.49 -7.84 13.86
CA LEU A 48 4.31 -8.58 15.12
C LEU A 48 5.65 -9.09 15.67
N ILE A 49 6.49 -9.70 14.83
CA ILE A 49 7.82 -10.17 15.23
C ILE A 49 8.66 -9.02 15.77
N PHE A 50 8.61 -7.86 15.13
CA PHE A 50 9.31 -6.65 15.59
C PHE A 50 8.73 -6.10 16.89
N ALA A 51 7.41 -6.19 17.08
CA ALA A 51 6.78 -5.80 18.33
C ALA A 51 7.20 -6.71 19.49
N GLU A 52 7.43 -8.00 19.25
CA GLU A 52 7.86 -8.95 20.29
C GLU A 52 9.37 -8.88 20.58
N LYS A 53 10.19 -8.78 19.53
CA LYS A 53 11.66 -8.92 19.61
C LYS A 53 12.43 -7.60 19.49
N GLY A 54 11.77 -6.51 19.08
CA GLY A 54 12.43 -5.23 18.85
C GLY A 54 13.53 -5.33 17.80
N PHE A 55 14.69 -4.73 18.09
CA PHE A 55 15.84 -4.72 17.17
C PHE A 55 16.46 -6.12 16.94
N THR A 56 16.26 -7.09 17.83
CA THR A 56 16.81 -8.45 17.61
C THR A 56 16.11 -9.17 16.45
N ALA A 57 14.87 -8.77 16.11
CA ALA A 57 14.18 -9.23 14.91
C ALA A 57 14.95 -8.91 13.62
N ILE A 58 15.68 -7.79 13.60
CA ILE A 58 16.50 -7.37 12.45
C ILE A 58 17.72 -8.27 12.31
N THR A 59 18.33 -8.69 13.42
CA THR A 59 19.58 -9.47 13.42
C THR A 59 19.34 -10.97 13.25
N GLU A 60 18.22 -11.49 13.74
CA GLU A 60 17.87 -12.90 13.57
C GLU A 60 17.47 -13.21 12.12
N SER A 61 16.80 -12.23 11.48
CA SER A 61 16.39 -12.24 10.07
C SER A 61 15.58 -13.47 9.66
N GLU A 62 14.85 -14.11 10.59
CA GLU A 62 14.11 -15.34 10.33
C GLU A 62 12.60 -15.09 10.29
N CYS A 63 11.93 -15.57 9.26
CA CYS A 63 10.46 -15.62 9.21
C CYS A 63 9.92 -16.39 10.43
N ALA A 64 8.97 -15.83 11.16
CA ALA A 64 8.22 -16.62 12.13
C ALA A 64 7.49 -17.74 11.39
N TYR A 65 7.64 -18.99 11.83
CA TYR A 65 6.99 -20.14 11.20
C TYR A 65 6.62 -21.17 12.27
N PRO A 66 5.36 -21.23 12.74
CA PRO A 66 4.95 -22.21 13.73
C PRO A 66 5.13 -23.67 13.28
N GLY A 67 5.08 -23.93 11.98
CA GLY A 67 5.32 -25.24 11.39
C GLY A 67 6.77 -25.72 11.46
N LYS A 68 7.72 -24.87 11.86
CA LYS A 68 9.16 -25.20 11.94
C LYS A 68 9.47 -26.41 12.82
N VAL A 69 8.61 -26.72 13.78
CA VAL A 69 8.72 -27.92 14.64
C VAL A 69 8.63 -29.22 13.81
N TYR A 70 7.84 -29.21 12.74
CA TYR A 70 7.67 -30.36 11.85
C TYR A 70 8.46 -30.21 10.54
N ASP A 71 8.79 -28.98 10.17
CA ASP A 71 9.44 -28.62 8.91
C ASP A 71 10.62 -27.65 9.17
N PRO A 72 11.73 -28.13 9.75
CA PRO A 72 12.85 -27.28 10.13
C PRO A 72 13.59 -26.66 8.91
N GLU A 73 13.45 -27.29 7.73
CA GLU A 73 14.10 -26.84 6.50
C GLU A 73 13.22 -25.92 5.63
N PHE A 74 12.00 -25.58 6.09
CA PHE A 74 11.02 -24.76 5.35
C PHE A 74 10.59 -25.39 4.01
N SER A 75 10.60 -26.72 3.89
CA SER A 75 10.22 -27.45 2.68
C SER A 75 8.74 -27.30 2.31
N TYR A 76 7.87 -27.13 3.31
CA TYR A 76 6.42 -26.99 3.16
C TYR A 76 5.95 -25.59 3.58
N PHE A 77 6.85 -24.62 3.61
CA PHE A 77 6.54 -23.26 4.04
C PHE A 77 5.51 -22.60 3.12
N PRO A 78 4.43 -22.00 3.66
CA PRO A 78 3.31 -21.54 2.84
C PRO A 78 3.58 -20.26 2.05
N PHE A 79 4.60 -19.49 2.40
CA PHE A 79 4.95 -18.27 1.66
C PHE A 79 6.18 -18.52 0.79
N ASP A 80 6.01 -18.39 -0.52
CA ASP A 80 7.10 -18.47 -1.50
C ASP A 80 7.27 -17.10 -2.17
N TYR A 81 8.16 -17.02 -3.15
CA TYR A 81 8.30 -15.88 -4.04
C TYR A 81 6.92 -15.38 -4.53
N PRO A 82 6.66 -14.06 -4.47
CA PRO A 82 7.60 -12.97 -4.16
C PRO A 82 7.74 -12.62 -2.68
N TRP A 83 7.02 -13.26 -1.77
CA TRP A 83 6.81 -12.77 -0.40
C TRP A 83 7.89 -13.16 0.61
N ALA A 84 8.52 -14.33 0.43
CA ALA A 84 9.57 -14.82 1.29
C ALA A 84 10.67 -15.54 0.49
N PHE A 85 11.90 -15.53 1.02
CA PHE A 85 13.09 -16.06 0.37
C PHE A 85 13.86 -16.99 1.32
N LEU A 86 14.21 -18.18 0.84
CA LEU A 86 15.02 -19.14 1.58
C LEU A 86 16.51 -18.99 1.22
N LYS A 87 17.31 -18.55 2.19
CA LYS A 87 18.77 -18.39 2.05
C LYS A 87 19.47 -19.72 2.36
N LYS A 88 20.09 -20.32 1.34
CA LYS A 88 20.85 -21.59 1.44
C LYS A 88 22.26 -21.42 2.02
N THR A 89 22.40 -20.85 3.22
CA THR A 89 23.73 -20.71 3.87
C THR A 89 23.77 -21.45 5.20
N GLY A 90 24.33 -22.67 5.22
CA GLY A 90 24.62 -23.49 6.42
C GLY A 90 23.38 -23.99 7.17
N ASN A 91 22.54 -23.05 7.62
CA ASN A 91 21.15 -23.24 8.05
C ASN A 91 20.24 -22.47 7.08
N SER A 92 19.25 -23.14 6.48
CA SER A 92 18.25 -22.50 5.63
C SER A 92 17.50 -21.42 6.42
N LYS A 93 17.77 -20.13 6.17
CA LYS A 93 17.07 -19.02 6.81
C LYS A 93 16.02 -18.44 5.88
N CYS A 94 14.77 -18.36 6.34
CA CYS A 94 13.70 -17.66 5.63
C CYS A 94 13.75 -16.16 5.93
N ILE A 95 13.65 -15.31 4.91
CA ILE A 95 13.58 -13.84 5.05
C ILE A 95 12.33 -13.33 4.34
N PHE A 96 11.54 -12.46 4.99
CA PHE A 96 10.43 -11.78 4.31
C PHE A 96 10.95 -10.70 3.36
N GLN A 97 10.26 -10.48 2.25
CA GLN A 97 10.69 -9.55 1.20
C GLN A 97 10.78 -8.09 1.68
N TYR A 98 9.90 -7.68 2.60
CA TYR A 98 9.63 -6.28 2.88
C TYR A 98 10.73 -5.62 3.75
N PRO A 99 11.10 -4.36 3.45
CA PRO A 99 12.09 -3.63 4.23
C PRO A 99 11.70 -3.50 5.71
N PRO A 100 12.65 -3.61 6.65
CA PRO A 100 12.38 -3.55 8.08
C PRO A 100 11.87 -2.19 8.55
N LEU A 101 12.02 -1.13 7.75
CA LEU A 101 11.57 0.23 8.08
C LEU A 101 10.08 0.29 8.44
N LEU A 102 9.22 -0.37 7.65
CA LEU A 102 7.78 -0.40 7.92
C LEU A 102 7.48 -1.12 9.24
N ALA A 103 8.09 -2.29 9.42
CA ALA A 103 7.91 -3.10 10.63
C ALA A 103 8.45 -2.39 11.88
N LEU A 104 9.52 -1.61 11.78
CA LEU A 104 10.07 -0.83 12.88
C LEU A 104 9.14 0.33 13.26
N LEU A 105 8.72 1.13 12.26
CA LEU A 105 7.85 2.28 12.48
C LEU A 105 6.48 1.87 13.03
N ASN A 106 5.98 0.70 12.63
CA ASN A 106 4.69 0.17 13.08
C ASN A 106 4.80 -0.71 14.33
N GLY A 107 5.92 -1.41 14.51
CA GLY A 107 6.16 -2.34 15.61
C GLY A 107 6.49 -1.63 16.93
N LEU A 108 7.16 -0.47 16.89
CA LEU A 108 7.47 0.30 18.10
C LEU A 108 6.20 0.78 18.84
N PRO A 109 5.19 1.38 18.18
CA PRO A 109 3.90 1.64 18.81
C PRO A 109 3.23 0.37 19.35
N ALA A 110 3.33 -0.75 18.62
CA ALA A 110 2.74 -2.02 19.05
C ALA A 110 3.42 -2.62 20.28
N TYR A 111 4.73 -2.43 20.44
CA TYR A 111 5.46 -2.80 21.65
C TYR A 111 4.97 -2.00 22.88
N LEU A 112 4.67 -0.71 22.70
CA LEU A 112 4.27 0.18 23.80
C LEU A 112 2.77 0.07 24.16
N PHE A 113 1.90 -0.11 23.17
CA PHE A 113 0.43 -0.04 23.33
C PHE A 113 -0.28 -1.36 23.05
N GLY A 114 0.46 -2.43 22.74
CA GLY A 114 -0.06 -3.75 22.36
C GLY A 114 -0.34 -3.89 20.86
N THR A 115 -0.41 -5.14 20.39
CA THR A 115 -0.53 -5.50 18.97
C THR A 115 -1.83 -5.04 18.31
N LYS A 116 -2.88 -4.74 19.09
CA LYS A 116 -4.15 -4.19 18.59
C LYS A 116 -3.99 -2.82 17.92
N ILE A 117 -2.95 -2.05 18.25
CA ILE A 117 -2.74 -0.73 17.64
C ILE A 117 -2.28 -0.82 16.18
N ILE A 118 -1.72 -1.96 15.75
CA ILE A 118 -1.14 -2.14 14.41
C ILE A 118 -2.18 -1.84 13.33
N THR A 119 -3.42 -2.30 13.50
CA THR A 119 -4.50 -2.10 12.51
C THR A 119 -5.05 -0.68 12.48
N LEU A 120 -4.77 0.14 13.51
CA LEU A 120 -5.21 1.54 13.61
C LEU A 120 -4.15 2.53 13.12
N LEU A 121 -2.89 2.13 13.03
CA LEU A 121 -1.79 3.01 12.65
C LEU A 121 -1.91 3.61 11.22
N PRO A 122 -2.44 2.90 10.20
CA PRO A 122 -2.72 3.51 8.90
C PRO A 122 -3.69 4.70 8.98
N LEU A 123 -4.66 4.68 9.91
CA LEU A 123 -5.59 5.78 10.14
C LEU A 123 -4.91 7.00 10.79
N LEU A 124 -3.88 6.78 11.63
CA LEU A 124 -3.05 7.87 12.14
C LEU A 124 -2.21 8.50 11.01
N CYS A 125 -1.70 7.68 10.08
CA CYS A 125 -1.02 8.18 8.88
C CYS A 125 -1.98 8.97 7.97
N LEU A 126 -3.24 8.54 7.85
CA LEU A 126 -4.29 9.28 7.14
C LEU A 126 -4.55 10.65 7.80
N LEU A 127 -4.59 10.72 9.14
CA LEU A 127 -4.69 12.00 9.84
C LEU A 127 -3.50 12.91 9.49
N GLY A 128 -2.29 12.36 9.49
CA GLY A 128 -1.09 13.07 9.04
C GLY A 128 -1.22 13.59 7.60
N CYS A 129 -1.75 12.77 6.68
CA CYS A 129 -2.00 13.17 5.30
C CYS A 129 -3.00 14.34 5.22
N LEU A 130 -4.14 14.26 5.91
CA LEU A 130 -5.14 15.33 5.98
C LEU A 130 -4.50 16.65 6.44
N LEU A 131 -3.72 16.60 7.53
CA LEU A 131 -3.07 17.79 8.10
C LEU A 131 -2.03 18.42 7.16
N ILE A 132 -1.20 17.60 6.49
CA ILE A 132 -0.18 18.13 5.57
C ILE A 132 -0.82 18.62 4.27
N PHE A 133 -1.82 17.91 3.75
CA PHE A 133 -2.55 18.32 2.56
C PHE A 133 -3.25 19.67 2.76
N ASP A 134 -3.93 19.85 3.90
CA ASP A 134 -4.51 21.12 4.33
C ASP A 134 -3.46 22.24 4.36
N LYS A 135 -2.29 21.96 4.95
CA LYS A 135 -1.18 22.92 5.01
C LYS A 135 -0.68 23.32 3.63
N ILE A 136 -0.54 22.37 2.70
CA ILE A 136 -0.14 22.66 1.31
C ILE A 136 -1.21 23.52 0.63
N LEU A 137 -2.49 23.14 0.70
CA LEU A 137 -3.57 23.93 0.10
C LEU A 137 -3.63 25.34 0.66
N SER A 138 -3.41 25.50 1.96
CA SER A 138 -3.40 26.80 2.64
C SER A 138 -2.25 27.73 2.17
N LEU A 139 -1.23 27.21 1.48
CA LEU A 139 -0.21 28.04 0.80
C LEU A 139 -0.77 28.77 -0.43
N PHE A 140 -1.85 28.26 -1.03
CA PHE A 140 -2.40 28.77 -2.28
C PHE A 140 -3.84 29.29 -2.16
N ILE A 141 -4.59 28.82 -1.16
CA ILE A 141 -6.01 29.13 -0.94
C ILE A 141 -6.18 29.74 0.45
N ALA A 142 -6.63 30.99 0.52
CA ALA A 142 -6.86 31.68 1.79
C ALA A 142 -8.20 31.30 2.46
N ASN A 143 -9.20 30.86 1.67
CA ASN A 143 -10.51 30.53 2.20
C ASN A 143 -10.49 29.19 2.96
N VAL A 144 -10.76 29.28 4.27
CA VAL A 144 -10.67 28.16 5.21
C VAL A 144 -11.63 27.02 4.88
N TRP A 145 -12.86 27.33 4.47
CA TRP A 145 -13.88 26.34 4.14
C TRP A 145 -13.56 25.60 2.83
N ILE A 146 -13.01 26.31 1.84
CA ILE A 146 -12.58 25.68 0.59
C ILE A 146 -11.46 24.69 0.87
N VAL A 147 -10.48 25.05 1.69
CA VAL A 147 -9.40 24.13 2.09
C VAL A 147 -9.95 22.92 2.83
N LEU A 148 -10.90 23.10 3.74
CA LEU A 148 -11.54 21.98 4.47
C LEU A 148 -12.18 20.98 3.51
N ILE A 149 -13.04 21.45 2.60
CA ILE A 149 -13.75 20.59 1.65
C ILE A 149 -12.76 19.92 0.68
N ALA A 150 -11.81 20.70 0.15
CA ALA A 150 -10.78 20.21 -0.77
C ALA A 150 -9.85 19.16 -0.11
N THR A 151 -9.65 19.24 1.21
CA THR A 151 -8.88 18.24 1.96
C THR A 151 -9.70 16.99 2.22
N LEU A 152 -10.99 17.10 2.57
CA LEU A 152 -11.83 15.94 2.84
C LEU A 152 -12.04 15.06 1.60
N ILE A 153 -12.33 15.66 0.44
CA ILE A 153 -12.62 14.92 -0.81
C ILE A 153 -11.65 13.76 -1.13
N PRO A 154 -10.33 13.98 -1.27
CA PRO A 154 -9.40 12.93 -1.67
C PRO A 154 -9.21 11.85 -0.59
N PHE A 155 -9.51 12.15 0.67
CA PHE A 155 -9.24 11.26 1.81
C PHE A 155 -10.47 10.64 2.45
N THR A 156 -11.69 11.08 2.09
CA THR A 156 -12.94 10.53 2.63
C THR A 156 -13.91 10.05 1.55
N PHE A 157 -13.84 10.60 0.34
CA PHE A 157 -14.76 10.27 -0.76
C PHE A 157 -14.09 9.56 -1.93
N SER A 158 -12.79 9.27 -1.82
CA SER A 158 -11.98 8.67 -2.88
C SER A 158 -11.21 7.47 -2.34
N PHE A 159 -10.65 6.67 -3.25
CA PHE A 159 -10.00 5.39 -2.94
C PHE A 159 -8.86 5.41 -1.90
N PRO A 160 -8.11 6.50 -1.61
CA PRO A 160 -7.13 6.51 -0.53
C PRO A 160 -7.68 6.17 0.86
N VAL A 161 -8.99 6.40 1.10
CA VAL A 161 -9.62 6.01 2.37
C VAL A 161 -9.65 4.49 2.55
N LEU A 162 -9.75 3.72 1.47
CA LEU A 162 -9.80 2.26 1.50
C LEU A 162 -8.44 1.70 1.98
N SER A 163 -7.33 2.21 1.43
CA SER A 163 -5.97 1.86 1.86
C SER A 163 -5.66 2.23 3.31
N SER A 164 -6.43 3.18 3.86
CA SER A 164 -6.27 3.66 5.24
C SER A 164 -7.08 2.87 6.25
N VAL A 165 -8.19 2.26 5.83
CA VAL A 165 -8.97 1.33 6.65
C VAL A 165 -8.35 -0.08 6.63
N GLU A 166 -7.61 -0.41 5.58
CA GLU A 166 -6.83 -1.65 5.49
C GLU A 166 -5.43 -1.46 6.11
N PHE A 167 -4.85 -2.50 6.71
CA PHE A 167 -3.46 -2.43 7.15
C PHE A 167 -2.54 -2.39 5.94
N SER A 168 -1.94 -1.25 5.61
CA SER A 168 -1.02 -1.15 4.47
C SER A 168 0.05 -0.09 4.70
N GLU A 169 1.15 -0.19 3.94
CA GLU A 169 2.23 0.81 3.93
C GLU A 169 1.87 2.09 3.16
N VAL A 170 0.75 2.10 2.44
CA VAL A 170 0.40 3.17 1.50
C VAL A 170 0.09 4.49 2.21
N PRO A 171 -0.72 4.54 3.28
CA PRO A 171 -0.95 5.79 4.02
C PRO A 171 0.34 6.39 4.60
N LEU A 172 1.26 5.55 5.10
CA LEU A 172 2.56 6.02 5.58
C LEU A 172 3.40 6.60 4.42
N ASN A 173 3.45 5.90 3.28
CA ASN A 173 4.16 6.39 2.10
C ASN A 173 3.58 7.73 1.59
N ASN A 174 2.25 7.84 1.52
CA ASN A 174 1.56 9.07 1.12
C ASN A 174 1.85 10.21 2.10
N PHE A 175 1.90 9.94 3.41
CA PHE A 175 2.24 10.93 4.42
C PHE A 175 3.68 11.45 4.23
N LEU A 176 4.65 10.56 3.99
CA LEU A 176 6.04 10.94 3.72
C LEU A 176 6.16 11.76 2.43
N LEU A 177 5.49 11.35 1.35
CA LEU A 177 5.50 12.05 0.06
C LEU A 177 4.84 13.44 0.15
N LEU A 178 3.71 13.56 0.83
CA LEU A 178 3.07 14.86 1.08
C LEU A 178 3.94 15.76 1.92
N SER A 179 4.57 15.22 2.96
CA SER A 179 5.51 15.96 3.80
C SER A 179 6.72 16.44 2.99
N PHE A 180 7.28 15.57 2.13
CA PHE A 180 8.29 15.93 1.14
C PHE A 180 7.82 17.08 0.25
N GLY A 181 6.64 16.96 -0.37
CA GLY A 181 6.07 17.99 -1.24
C GLY A 181 5.84 19.32 -0.53
N TYR A 182 5.42 19.30 0.74
CA TYR A 182 5.28 20.50 1.56
C TYR A 182 6.63 21.19 1.81
N PHE A 183 7.64 20.45 2.30
CA PHE A 183 8.96 21.02 2.58
C PHE A 183 9.66 21.52 1.31
N LEU A 184 9.58 20.75 0.22
CA LEU A 184 10.06 21.15 -1.11
C LEU A 184 9.38 22.44 -1.59
N THR A 185 8.06 22.55 -1.44
CA THR A 185 7.32 23.75 -1.86
C THR A 185 7.76 24.97 -1.06
N ARG A 186 7.97 24.81 0.25
CA ARG A 186 8.42 25.88 1.15
C ARG A 186 9.89 26.27 0.96
N SER A 187 10.72 25.41 0.37
CA SER A 187 12.13 25.72 0.08
C SER A 187 12.32 26.17 -1.37
N LEU A 188 12.05 25.29 -2.32
CA LEU A 188 12.42 25.42 -3.74
C LEU A 188 11.36 26.19 -4.56
N PHE A 189 10.08 26.01 -4.26
CA PHE A 189 8.96 26.66 -4.97
C PHE A 189 8.29 27.78 -4.17
N ALA A 190 9.00 28.36 -3.21
CA ALA A 190 8.44 29.38 -2.31
C ALA A 190 7.93 30.63 -3.05
N ASP A 191 8.48 30.93 -4.23
CA ASP A 191 8.03 32.03 -5.09
C ASP A 191 6.65 31.81 -5.72
N LYS A 192 6.15 30.57 -5.69
CA LYS A 192 4.83 30.20 -6.24
C LYS A 192 3.70 30.29 -5.22
N ILE A 193 4.02 30.48 -3.94
CA ILE A 193 3.04 30.61 -2.85
C ILE A 193 2.28 31.93 -3.02
N THR A 194 0.95 31.89 -2.93
CA THR A 194 0.07 33.05 -3.23
C THR A 194 -0.77 33.51 -2.06
N ALA A 195 -1.07 32.66 -1.08
CA ALA A 195 -2.02 32.96 0.00
C ALA A 195 -1.38 33.31 1.34
N GLN A 196 -0.08 33.07 1.52
CA GLN A 196 0.65 33.40 2.75
C GLN A 196 1.63 34.54 2.54
N ASP A 197 1.84 35.28 3.62
CA ASP A 197 2.80 36.38 3.66
C ASP A 197 4.23 35.86 3.46
N LYS A 198 4.97 36.52 2.58
CA LYS A 198 6.36 36.15 2.22
C LYS A 198 7.33 36.36 3.37
N SER A 199 6.89 37.08 4.41
CA SER A 199 7.64 37.41 5.63
C SER A 199 7.87 36.22 6.57
N ILE A 200 7.16 35.09 6.40
CA ILE A 200 7.40 33.89 7.21
C ILE A 200 8.76 33.31 6.82
N HIS A 201 9.76 33.44 7.70
CA HIS A 201 11.09 32.85 7.54
C HIS A 201 10.98 31.37 7.19
N SER A 202 11.28 31.02 5.94
CA SER A 202 11.47 29.63 5.57
C SER A 202 12.82 29.19 6.14
N ASN A 203 12.82 28.19 7.02
CA ASN A 203 14.04 27.50 7.45
C ASN A 203 14.58 26.68 6.27
N PHE A 204 15.07 27.35 5.23
CA PHE A 204 15.37 26.79 3.92
C PHE A 204 16.28 25.55 4.03
N ARG A 205 17.34 25.66 4.83
CA ARG A 205 18.32 24.59 5.05
C ARG A 205 17.69 23.37 5.70
N ILE A 206 16.92 23.57 6.77
CA ILE A 206 16.23 22.51 7.51
C ILE A 206 15.18 21.83 6.64
N PHE A 207 14.35 22.60 5.93
CA PHE A 207 13.32 22.06 5.06
C PHE A 207 13.91 21.29 3.87
N SER A 208 15.01 21.79 3.29
CA SER A 208 15.74 21.10 2.23
C SER A 208 16.32 19.78 2.74
N PHE A 209 16.96 19.78 3.91
CA PHE A 209 17.47 18.56 4.56
C PHE A 209 16.36 17.53 4.82
N ILE A 210 15.26 17.95 5.45
CA ILE A 210 14.13 17.06 5.76
C ILE A 210 13.50 16.52 4.47
N SER A 211 13.38 17.34 3.41
CA SER A 211 12.83 16.88 2.14
C SER A 211 13.64 15.73 1.52
N GLY A 212 14.98 15.80 1.57
CA GLY A 212 15.85 14.71 1.13
C GLY A 212 15.69 13.43 1.94
N LEU A 213 15.60 13.56 3.27
CA LEU A 213 15.37 12.43 4.18
C LEU A 213 14.04 11.73 3.88
N LEU A 214 12.96 12.51 3.71
CA LEU A 214 11.63 11.97 3.43
C LEU A 214 11.53 11.33 2.05
N ALA A 215 12.18 11.89 1.03
CA ALA A 215 12.18 11.34 -0.32
C ALA A 215 12.79 9.93 -0.36
N VAL A 216 13.92 9.73 0.34
CA VAL A 216 14.58 8.42 0.44
C VAL A 216 13.75 7.45 1.28
N ALA A 217 13.22 7.87 2.42
CA ALA A 217 12.38 7.03 3.26
C ALA A 217 11.12 6.54 2.51
N ALA A 218 10.47 7.42 1.74
CA ALA A 218 9.34 7.06 0.89
C ALA A 218 9.73 6.07 -0.22
N PHE A 219 10.90 6.25 -0.84
CA PHE A 219 11.41 5.33 -1.86
C PHE A 219 11.63 3.91 -1.33
N PHE A 220 12.18 3.76 -0.11
CA PHE A 220 12.37 2.43 0.48
C PHE A 220 11.05 1.75 0.88
N LEU A 221 10.03 2.51 1.28
CA LEU A 221 8.70 1.92 1.51
C LEU A 221 8.05 1.47 0.19
N ARG A 222 8.15 2.31 -0.84
CA ARG A 222 7.54 2.12 -2.15
C ARG A 222 8.40 2.74 -3.25
N THR A 223 8.90 1.91 -4.17
CA THR A 223 9.80 2.37 -5.24
C THR A 223 9.11 3.33 -6.21
N GLU A 224 7.79 3.27 -6.33
CA GLU A 224 6.99 4.18 -7.15
C GLU A 224 7.07 5.64 -6.66
N SER A 225 7.48 5.87 -5.41
CA SER A 225 7.76 7.20 -4.86
C SER A 225 8.88 7.93 -5.60
N ALA A 226 9.73 7.24 -6.37
CA ALA A 226 10.74 7.86 -7.21
C ALA A 226 10.13 8.79 -8.28
N PHE A 227 8.95 8.45 -8.82
CA PHE A 227 8.32 9.23 -9.89
C PHE A 227 7.94 10.64 -9.47
N PRO A 228 7.16 10.85 -8.38
CA PRO A 228 6.82 12.21 -7.98
C PRO A 228 8.06 13.02 -7.59
N VAL A 229 9.04 12.42 -6.89
CA VAL A 229 10.31 13.09 -6.52
C VAL A 229 11.07 13.55 -7.76
N PHE A 230 11.23 12.66 -8.75
CA PHE A 230 11.89 12.99 -10.01
C PHE A 230 11.16 14.09 -10.78
N LEU A 231 9.83 14.01 -10.90
CA LEU A 231 9.03 14.99 -11.63
C LEU A 231 9.08 16.37 -10.97
N PHE A 232 9.05 16.45 -9.64
CA PHE A 232 9.28 17.70 -8.92
C PHE A 232 10.67 18.29 -9.23
N GLY A 233 11.71 17.46 -9.21
CA GLY A 233 13.07 17.85 -9.57
C GLY A 233 13.16 18.35 -11.02
N PHE A 234 12.54 17.65 -11.96
CA PHE A 234 12.48 18.04 -13.36
C PHE A 234 11.77 19.39 -13.55
N LEU A 235 10.62 19.60 -12.90
CA LEU A 235 9.88 20.87 -12.98
C LEU A 235 10.64 22.06 -12.37
N SER A 236 11.57 21.82 -11.45
CA SER A 236 12.38 22.88 -10.84
C SER A 236 13.27 23.63 -11.86
N PHE A 237 13.62 23.00 -12.99
CA PHE A 237 14.40 23.63 -14.06
C PHE A 237 13.60 24.62 -14.91
N PHE A 238 12.27 24.61 -14.84
CA PHE A 238 11.39 25.42 -15.68
C PHE A 238 10.89 26.70 -14.99
N SER A 239 11.41 27.02 -13.80
CA SER A 239 11.10 28.26 -13.09
C SER A 239 12.39 28.93 -12.61
N GLU A 240 12.51 30.24 -12.88
CA GLU A 240 13.70 31.01 -12.53
C GLU A 240 13.98 31.03 -11.02
N GLY A 241 12.93 31.25 -10.21
CA GLY A 241 13.04 31.26 -8.75
C GLY A 241 13.54 29.94 -8.15
N SER A 242 13.08 28.80 -8.70
CA SER A 242 13.55 27.48 -8.27
C SER A 242 14.95 27.18 -8.78
N ARG A 243 15.28 27.51 -10.03
CA ARG A 243 16.63 27.34 -10.59
C ARG A 243 17.70 28.03 -9.75
N ASN A 244 17.45 29.27 -9.32
CA ASN A 244 18.41 30.04 -8.53
C ASN A 244 18.68 29.40 -7.15
N LYS A 245 17.67 28.75 -6.57
CA LYS A 245 17.77 28.06 -5.28
C LYS A 245 18.21 26.60 -5.41
N LEU A 246 18.15 26.01 -6.60
CA LEU A 246 18.33 24.58 -6.82
C LEU A 246 19.70 24.08 -6.35
N LYS A 247 20.77 24.82 -6.63
CA LYS A 247 22.13 24.45 -6.19
C LYS A 247 22.23 24.33 -4.67
N GLU A 248 21.71 25.32 -3.94
CA GLU A 248 21.73 25.31 -2.47
C GLU A 248 20.78 24.23 -1.91
N TYR A 249 19.59 24.09 -2.50
CA TYR A 249 18.62 23.06 -2.15
C TYR A 249 19.25 21.66 -2.27
N LEU A 250 19.94 21.38 -3.39
CA LEU A 250 20.56 20.09 -3.65
C LEU A 250 21.65 19.77 -2.62
N ILE A 251 22.42 20.74 -2.14
CA ILE A 251 23.42 20.50 -1.08
C ILE A 251 22.73 19.94 0.17
N PHE A 252 21.73 20.63 0.70
CA PHE A 252 21.07 20.22 1.93
C PHE A 252 20.17 18.98 1.75
N SER A 253 19.44 18.90 0.63
CA SER A 253 18.62 17.73 0.31
C SER A 253 19.46 16.48 0.10
N THR A 254 20.63 16.59 -0.53
CA THR A 254 21.53 15.43 -0.71
C THR A 254 22.08 14.97 0.63
N LEU A 255 22.44 15.89 1.54
CA LEU A 255 22.85 15.52 2.89
C LEU A 255 21.76 14.75 3.64
N GLY A 256 20.50 15.22 3.58
CA GLY A 256 19.37 14.49 4.17
C GLY A 256 19.14 13.12 3.53
N ALA A 257 19.29 13.04 2.21
CA ALA A 257 19.18 11.78 1.46
C ALA A 257 20.30 10.79 1.84
N ILE A 258 21.55 11.25 1.97
CA ILE A 258 22.70 10.42 2.40
C ILE A 258 22.47 9.86 3.80
N VAL A 259 22.01 10.69 4.74
CA VAL A 259 21.70 10.25 6.12
C VAL A 259 20.62 9.15 6.09
N SER A 260 19.55 9.35 5.33
CA SER A 260 18.48 8.37 5.20
C SER A 260 18.95 7.07 4.51
N LEU A 261 19.72 7.18 3.43
CA LEU A 261 20.31 6.04 2.71
C LEU A 261 21.26 5.25 3.59
N GLY A 262 22.12 5.93 4.37
CA GLY A 262 23.04 5.28 5.30
C GLY A 262 22.29 4.52 6.40
N PHE A 263 21.28 5.15 7.01
CA PHE A 263 20.50 4.52 8.08
C PHE A 263 19.65 3.35 7.57
N ILE A 264 18.82 3.57 6.54
CA ILE A 264 17.94 2.51 6.00
C ILE A 264 18.77 1.43 5.30
N GLY A 265 19.84 1.81 4.62
CA GLY A 265 20.77 0.87 3.97
C GLY A 265 21.50 -0.02 4.96
N ALA A 266 21.88 0.50 6.12
CA ALA A 266 22.42 -0.32 7.21
C ALA A 266 21.37 -1.30 7.73
N LEU A 267 20.14 -0.85 8.00
CA LEU A 267 19.04 -1.72 8.44
C LEU A 267 18.75 -2.85 7.44
N ASN A 268 18.68 -2.52 6.15
CA ASN A 268 18.49 -3.52 5.10
C ASN A 268 19.66 -4.49 4.99
N SER A 269 20.90 -4.02 5.15
CA SER A 269 22.09 -4.86 5.14
C SER A 269 22.10 -5.86 6.30
N PHE A 270 21.75 -5.42 7.51
CA PHE A 270 21.63 -6.32 8.66
C PHE A 270 20.49 -7.33 8.48
N TYR A 271 19.34 -6.89 7.98
CA TYR A 271 18.17 -7.75 7.81
C TYR A 271 18.36 -8.78 6.68
N SER A 272 18.79 -8.32 5.50
CA SER A 272 18.72 -9.10 4.26
C SER A 272 20.08 -9.42 3.64
N GLY A 273 21.16 -8.82 4.14
CA GLY A 273 22.50 -8.91 3.55
C GLY A 273 22.74 -7.99 2.36
N HIS A 274 21.80 -7.11 2.01
CA HIS A 274 21.96 -6.16 0.91
C HIS A 274 21.41 -4.76 1.27
N PRO A 275 22.14 -3.66 1.00
CA PRO A 275 21.72 -2.32 1.42
C PRO A 275 20.44 -1.82 0.77
N MET A 276 20.15 -2.25 -0.46
CA MET A 276 18.88 -1.91 -1.13
C MET A 276 17.71 -2.81 -0.70
N GLY A 277 17.96 -3.86 0.09
CA GLY A 277 16.96 -4.87 0.44
C GLY A 277 16.61 -5.84 -0.69
N ILE A 278 16.03 -6.99 -0.33
CA ILE A 278 15.64 -8.04 -1.30
C ILE A 278 14.51 -7.57 -2.22
N ARG A 279 13.53 -6.82 -1.69
CA ARG A 279 12.41 -6.29 -2.50
C ARG A 279 12.88 -5.51 -3.72
N PHE A 280 13.88 -4.65 -3.55
CA PHE A 280 14.40 -3.84 -4.64
C PHE A 280 15.06 -4.71 -5.71
N LEU A 281 15.92 -5.65 -5.30
CA LEU A 281 16.59 -6.58 -6.21
C LEU A 281 15.57 -7.37 -7.05
N VAL A 282 14.59 -7.96 -6.37
CA VAL A 282 13.53 -8.75 -7.01
C VAL A 282 12.70 -7.89 -7.95
N SER A 283 12.18 -6.77 -7.47
CA SER A 283 11.34 -5.89 -8.30
C SER A 283 12.09 -5.36 -9.53
N SER A 284 13.40 -5.09 -9.41
CA SER A 284 14.22 -4.65 -10.54
C SER A 284 14.43 -5.76 -11.57
N GLN A 285 14.69 -6.99 -11.11
CA GLN A 285 14.82 -8.16 -11.98
C GLN A 285 13.51 -8.48 -12.71
N ASP A 286 12.38 -8.39 -12.02
CA ASP A 286 11.06 -8.62 -12.60
C ASP A 286 10.70 -7.53 -13.60
N ALA A 287 10.96 -6.26 -13.26
CA ALA A 287 10.77 -5.15 -14.18
C ALA A 287 11.59 -5.33 -15.45
N MET A 288 12.86 -5.72 -15.37
CA MET A 288 13.69 -5.90 -16.55
C MET A 288 13.29 -7.13 -17.38
N SER A 289 12.95 -8.25 -16.74
CA SER A 289 12.63 -9.50 -17.43
C SER A 289 11.23 -9.51 -18.07
N GLN A 290 10.27 -8.77 -17.50
CA GLN A 290 8.89 -8.75 -17.97
C GLN A 290 8.55 -7.54 -18.85
N PHE A 291 9.50 -6.62 -19.05
CA PHE A 291 9.24 -5.41 -19.84
C PHE A 291 9.07 -5.75 -21.32
N SER A 292 7.90 -5.42 -21.87
CA SER A 292 7.71 -5.33 -23.32
C SER A 292 6.76 -4.19 -23.64
N ILE A 293 7.03 -3.46 -24.72
CA ILE A 293 6.26 -2.25 -25.07
C ILE A 293 4.77 -2.59 -25.28
N GLY A 294 4.49 -3.68 -26.00
CA GLY A 294 3.11 -4.14 -26.21
C GLY A 294 2.38 -4.46 -24.91
N LYS A 295 3.03 -5.17 -23.98
CA LYS A 295 2.47 -5.44 -22.64
C LYS A 295 2.24 -4.15 -21.87
N GLN A 296 3.20 -3.22 -21.86
CA GLN A 296 3.06 -1.97 -21.11
C GLN A 296 1.95 -1.05 -21.64
N ILE A 297 1.70 -1.04 -22.96
CA ILE A 297 0.54 -0.33 -23.52
C ILE A 297 -0.77 -0.95 -23.01
N SER A 298 -0.88 -2.28 -22.99
CA SER A 298 -2.06 -2.97 -22.44
C SER A 298 -2.25 -2.70 -20.95
N ILE A 299 -1.15 -2.67 -20.17
CA ILE A 299 -1.18 -2.36 -18.73
C ILE A 299 -1.65 -0.91 -18.51
N LEU A 300 -1.09 0.03 -19.28
CA LEU A 300 -1.47 1.44 -19.23
C LEU A 300 -2.97 1.62 -19.54
N GLN A 301 -3.49 0.94 -20.57
CA GLN A 301 -4.91 0.95 -20.90
C GLN A 301 -5.76 0.39 -19.74
N GLY A 302 -5.35 -0.73 -19.14
CA GLY A 302 -6.03 -1.30 -17.98
C GLY A 302 -6.07 -0.37 -16.77
N TYR A 303 -4.97 0.33 -16.46
CA TYR A 303 -4.94 1.29 -15.35
C TYR A 303 -5.74 2.56 -15.63
N LEU A 304 -5.77 3.06 -16.87
CA LEU A 304 -6.47 4.31 -17.20
C LEU A 304 -7.97 4.10 -17.50
N LEU A 305 -8.29 3.12 -18.34
CA LEU A 305 -9.63 2.87 -18.87
C LEU A 305 -10.32 1.67 -18.21
N GLY A 306 -9.58 0.83 -17.49
CA GLY A 306 -10.10 -0.39 -16.86
C GLY A 306 -10.03 -1.61 -17.79
N ASP A 307 -10.00 -2.78 -17.17
CA ASP A 307 -10.00 -4.10 -17.81
C ASP A 307 -10.81 -5.09 -16.96
N ALA A 308 -10.73 -6.40 -17.22
CA ALA A 308 -11.42 -7.43 -16.43
C ALA A 308 -10.97 -7.48 -14.95
N THR A 309 -9.81 -6.93 -14.64
CA THR A 309 -9.16 -6.97 -13.33
C THR A 309 -9.09 -5.60 -12.63
N LYS A 310 -9.24 -4.50 -13.37
CA LYS A 310 -9.06 -3.12 -12.88
C LYS A 310 -10.22 -2.23 -13.26
N SER A 311 -10.60 -1.32 -12.37
CA SER A 311 -11.69 -0.39 -12.62
C SER A 311 -11.34 0.72 -13.63
N GLY A 312 -10.07 1.11 -13.71
CA GLY A 312 -9.62 2.25 -14.51
C GLY A 312 -9.71 3.58 -13.77
N PHE A 313 -8.63 4.36 -13.79
CA PHE A 313 -8.50 5.65 -13.12
C PHE A 313 -9.55 6.66 -13.62
N LEU A 314 -9.75 6.78 -14.93
CA LEU A 314 -10.69 7.75 -15.51
C LEU A 314 -12.15 7.37 -15.29
N LYS A 315 -12.44 6.09 -15.04
CA LYS A 315 -13.77 5.61 -14.66
C LYS A 315 -14.06 5.87 -13.18
N ALA A 316 -13.07 5.64 -12.30
CA ALA A 316 -13.21 5.89 -10.87
C ALA A 316 -13.21 7.39 -10.52
N SER A 317 -12.38 8.16 -11.22
CA SER A 317 -12.18 9.60 -11.00
C SER A 317 -12.13 10.33 -12.36
N PRO A 318 -13.29 10.73 -12.94
CA PRO A 318 -13.36 11.32 -14.28
C PRO A 318 -12.89 12.78 -14.32
N TYR A 319 -11.62 13.02 -13.96
CA TYR A 319 -10.99 14.34 -13.89
C TYR A 319 -10.38 14.81 -15.21
N ALA A 320 -10.64 14.13 -16.33
CA ALA A 320 -10.04 14.44 -17.64
C ALA A 320 -10.20 15.91 -18.04
N VAL A 321 -11.39 16.49 -17.88
CA VAL A 321 -11.64 17.90 -18.21
C VAL A 321 -10.87 18.85 -17.30
N LEU A 322 -10.71 18.50 -16.02
CA LEU A 322 -9.96 19.30 -15.05
C LEU A 322 -8.44 19.25 -15.33
N ILE A 323 -7.94 18.07 -15.69
CA ILE A 323 -6.56 17.85 -16.16
C ILE A 323 -6.27 18.72 -17.39
N LEU A 324 -7.14 18.66 -18.41
CA LEU A 324 -7.00 19.47 -19.62
C LEU A 324 -7.06 20.96 -19.30
N GLY A 325 -7.87 21.37 -18.31
CA GLY A 325 -7.92 22.74 -17.81
C GLY A 325 -6.59 23.23 -17.23
N ILE A 326 -5.89 22.38 -16.46
CA ILE A 326 -4.56 22.68 -15.92
C ILE A 326 -3.55 22.87 -17.06
N ILE A 327 -3.52 21.93 -18.02
CA ILE A 327 -2.62 21.98 -19.19
C ILE A 327 -2.90 23.22 -20.03
N SER A 328 -4.17 23.50 -20.33
CA SER A 328 -4.59 24.70 -21.07
C SER A 328 -4.14 25.98 -20.37
N ASN A 329 -4.28 26.04 -19.04
CA ASN A 329 -3.84 27.22 -18.28
C ASN A 329 -2.32 27.39 -18.29
N LEU A 330 -1.56 26.29 -18.22
CA LEU A 330 -0.11 26.31 -18.34
C LEU A 330 0.33 26.82 -19.72
N VAL A 331 -0.25 26.30 -20.80
CA VAL A 331 0.04 26.73 -22.17
C VAL A 331 -0.27 28.22 -22.36
N ARG A 332 -1.43 28.67 -21.85
CA ARG A 332 -1.84 30.08 -21.95
C ARG A 332 -0.90 31.02 -21.21
N ARG A 333 -0.48 30.66 -20.00
CA ARG A 333 0.33 31.56 -19.14
C ARG A 333 1.82 31.46 -19.39
N LYS A 334 2.29 30.36 -19.99
CA LYS A 334 3.71 30.07 -20.24
C LYS A 334 4.58 30.16 -18.97
N LYS A 335 3.98 29.98 -17.78
CA LYS A 335 4.65 30.04 -16.48
C LYS A 335 4.11 28.96 -15.56
N LEU A 336 5.01 28.35 -14.80
CA LEU A 336 4.64 27.41 -13.75
C LEU A 336 3.99 28.14 -12.57
N SER A 337 2.86 27.62 -12.12
CA SER A 337 2.12 28.01 -10.93
C SER A 337 1.91 26.78 -10.03
N GLY A 338 1.41 26.99 -8.80
CA GLY A 338 1.11 25.90 -7.88
C GLY A 338 0.20 24.84 -8.50
N GLU A 339 -0.86 25.25 -9.20
CA GLU A 339 -1.76 24.29 -9.88
C GLU A 339 -1.05 23.45 -10.94
N SER A 340 -0.16 24.05 -11.73
CA SER A 340 0.56 23.35 -12.79
C SER A 340 1.62 22.42 -12.21
N ILE A 341 2.33 22.82 -11.15
CA ILE A 341 3.36 22.00 -10.52
C ILE A 341 2.73 20.71 -9.96
N PHE A 342 1.75 20.83 -9.07
CA PHE A 342 1.11 19.66 -8.48
C PHE A 342 0.32 18.85 -9.50
N GLY A 343 -0.37 19.51 -10.43
CA GLY A 343 -1.12 18.84 -11.50
C GLY A 343 -0.23 18.01 -12.42
N LEU A 344 0.91 18.57 -12.88
CA LEU A 344 1.86 17.87 -13.74
C LEU A 344 2.58 16.74 -13.02
N VAL A 345 2.98 16.93 -11.76
CA VAL A 345 3.56 15.83 -10.96
C VAL A 345 2.53 14.72 -10.77
N GLY A 346 1.29 15.07 -10.43
CA GLY A 346 0.22 14.10 -10.22
C GLY A 346 -0.07 13.27 -11.46
N ILE A 347 -0.33 13.91 -12.61
CA ILE A 347 -0.58 13.20 -13.86
C ILE A 347 0.65 12.42 -14.33
N GLY A 348 1.84 13.03 -14.30
CA GLY A 348 3.08 12.35 -14.68
C GLY A 348 3.32 11.11 -13.83
N THR A 349 3.02 11.17 -12.53
CA THR A 349 3.13 10.01 -11.63
C THR A 349 2.11 8.93 -11.98
N VAL A 350 0.84 9.29 -12.23
CA VAL A 350 -0.19 8.33 -12.64
C VAL A 350 0.22 7.60 -13.92
N PHE A 351 0.68 8.33 -14.95
CA PHE A 351 1.09 7.74 -16.21
C PHE A 351 2.38 6.91 -16.09
N SER A 352 3.39 7.41 -15.38
CA SER A 352 4.65 6.69 -15.18
C SER A 352 4.44 5.38 -14.43
N ILE A 353 3.66 5.37 -13.35
CA ILE A 353 3.34 4.14 -12.61
C ILE A 353 2.54 3.18 -13.50
N SER A 354 1.53 3.69 -14.20
CA SER A 354 0.69 2.86 -15.07
C SER A 354 1.46 2.24 -16.24
N PHE A 355 2.55 2.87 -16.70
CA PHE A 355 3.36 2.41 -17.83
C PHE A 355 4.61 1.60 -17.43
N LEU A 356 5.16 1.85 -16.23
CA LEU A 356 6.40 1.21 -15.77
C LEU A 356 6.15 0.17 -14.67
N SER A 357 4.90 -0.02 -14.23
CA SER A 357 4.60 -1.06 -13.25
C SER A 357 4.91 -2.44 -13.83
N PRO A 358 5.76 -3.24 -13.15
CA PRO A 358 5.99 -4.63 -13.54
C PRO A 358 4.76 -5.52 -13.32
N TYR A 359 3.81 -5.06 -12.48
CA TYR A 359 2.68 -5.87 -12.01
C TYR A 359 1.32 -5.28 -12.42
N THR A 360 0.44 -6.16 -12.90
CA THR A 360 -0.98 -5.90 -13.21
C THR A 360 -1.93 -6.19 -12.07
N ALA A 361 -1.42 -6.50 -10.88
CA ALA A 361 -2.22 -7.05 -9.79
C ALA A 361 -3.41 -6.14 -9.46
N GLY A 362 -4.61 -6.53 -9.93
CA GLY A 362 -5.87 -5.84 -9.70
C GLY A 362 -6.46 -6.06 -8.31
N VAL A 363 -5.67 -6.63 -7.39
CA VAL A 363 -6.17 -7.29 -6.17
C VAL A 363 -6.64 -6.29 -5.11
N HIS A 364 -5.91 -5.19 -4.87
CA HIS A 364 -6.29 -4.18 -3.88
C HIS A 364 -6.90 -2.94 -4.54
N HIS A 365 -8.08 -2.53 -4.04
CA HIS A 365 -8.82 -1.34 -4.48
C HIS A 365 -9.00 -1.27 -6.00
N PHE A 366 -9.31 -2.42 -6.61
CA PHE A 366 -9.54 -2.57 -8.05
C PHE A 366 -8.36 -2.06 -8.91
N GLY A 367 -7.14 -2.22 -8.39
CA GLY A 367 -5.88 -1.81 -9.03
C GLY A 367 -5.47 -0.37 -8.78
N LEU A 368 -6.29 0.50 -8.19
CA LEU A 368 -5.95 1.93 -8.10
C LEU A 368 -5.00 2.29 -6.95
N ARG A 369 -4.74 1.37 -6.01
CA ARG A 369 -3.83 1.56 -4.86
C ARG A 369 -2.46 2.13 -5.27
N TYR A 370 -1.91 1.67 -6.38
CA TYR A 370 -0.60 2.10 -6.88
C TYR A 370 -0.59 3.56 -7.36
N LEU A 371 -1.75 4.11 -7.71
CA LEU A 371 -1.89 5.45 -8.27
C LEU A 371 -2.18 6.53 -7.21
N GLU A 372 -2.26 6.17 -5.93
CA GLU A 372 -2.63 7.09 -4.85
C GLU A 372 -1.73 8.31 -4.75
N SER A 373 -0.41 8.13 -4.81
CA SER A 373 0.56 9.23 -4.74
C SER A 373 0.33 10.25 -5.87
N GLY A 374 0.13 9.77 -7.10
CA GLY A 374 -0.20 10.60 -8.25
C GLY A 374 -1.57 11.27 -8.12
N PHE A 375 -2.59 10.54 -7.66
CA PHE A 375 -3.93 11.07 -7.42
C PHE A 375 -3.97 12.19 -6.38
N ILE A 376 -3.21 12.04 -5.28
CA ILE A 376 -3.14 13.04 -4.21
C ILE A 376 -2.52 14.34 -4.72
N PHE A 377 -1.36 14.27 -5.42
CA PHE A 377 -0.76 15.48 -6.00
C PHE A 377 -1.64 16.09 -7.11
N LEU A 378 -2.27 15.24 -7.93
CA LEU A 378 -3.21 15.72 -8.94
C LEU A 378 -4.39 16.46 -8.30
N SER A 379 -4.91 15.94 -7.19
CA SER A 379 -6.00 16.56 -6.42
C SER A 379 -5.60 17.95 -5.90
N LEU A 380 -4.38 18.11 -5.36
CA LEU A 380 -3.84 19.43 -5.00
C LEU A 380 -3.88 20.39 -6.19
N GLY A 381 -3.36 19.96 -7.35
CA GLY A 381 -3.35 20.75 -8.57
C GLY A 381 -4.76 21.17 -9.01
N ILE A 382 -5.71 20.22 -8.99
CA ILE A 382 -7.11 20.44 -9.35
C ILE A 382 -7.78 21.46 -8.42
N PHE A 383 -7.64 21.33 -7.10
CA PHE A 383 -8.31 22.24 -6.17
C PHE A 383 -7.73 23.66 -6.23
N ILE A 384 -6.41 23.81 -6.38
CA ILE A 384 -5.77 25.11 -6.60
C ILE A 384 -6.27 25.72 -7.91
N PHE A 385 -6.34 24.93 -8.99
CA PHE A 385 -6.86 25.36 -10.29
C PHE A 385 -8.32 25.81 -10.21
N LEU A 386 -9.19 25.00 -9.62
CA LEU A 386 -10.61 25.28 -9.47
C LEU A 386 -10.84 26.56 -8.67
N HIS A 387 -10.17 26.71 -7.53
CA HIS A 387 -10.28 27.92 -6.71
C HIS A 387 -9.88 29.16 -7.50
N ARG A 388 -8.73 29.10 -8.18
CA ARG A 388 -8.24 30.23 -8.97
C ARG A 388 -9.15 30.57 -10.13
N ARG A 389 -9.71 29.57 -10.84
CA ARG A 389 -10.67 29.81 -11.92
C ARG A 389 -12.00 30.35 -11.45
N TYR A 390 -12.46 29.93 -10.27
CA TYR A 390 -13.64 30.50 -9.65
C TYR A 390 -13.45 31.99 -9.32
N VAL A 391 -12.26 32.39 -8.86
CA VAL A 391 -11.94 33.79 -8.54
C VAL A 391 -11.73 34.61 -9.81
N GLU A 392 -10.93 34.14 -10.77
CA GLU A 392 -10.59 34.90 -11.99
C GLU A 392 -11.72 34.94 -13.03
N PHE A 393 -12.50 33.86 -13.16
CA PHE A 393 -13.54 33.69 -14.18
C PHE A 393 -14.80 33.03 -13.57
N PRO A 394 -15.61 33.76 -12.79
CA PRO A 394 -16.68 33.18 -11.96
C PRO A 394 -17.65 32.25 -12.72
N ASN A 395 -18.09 32.61 -13.93
CA ASN A 395 -19.03 31.78 -14.70
C ASN A 395 -18.40 30.46 -15.16
N ALA A 396 -17.21 30.52 -15.77
CA ALA A 396 -16.48 29.33 -16.19
C ALA A 396 -16.05 28.48 -14.97
N GLY A 397 -15.65 29.14 -13.89
CA GLY A 397 -15.30 28.50 -12.62
C GLY A 397 -16.47 27.75 -12.00
N ARG A 398 -17.69 28.31 -12.00
CA ARG A 398 -18.90 27.62 -11.54
C ARG A 398 -19.19 26.35 -12.35
N ILE A 399 -19.04 26.39 -13.67
CA ILE A 399 -19.19 25.21 -14.53
C ILE A 399 -18.13 24.15 -14.19
N LEU A 400 -16.87 24.55 -14.04
CA LEU A 400 -15.80 23.62 -13.65
C LEU A 400 -16.01 23.01 -12.27
N VAL A 401 -16.54 23.77 -11.31
CA VAL A 401 -16.92 23.27 -9.98
C VAL A 401 -18.09 22.27 -10.09
N LEU A 402 -19.08 22.54 -10.93
CA LEU A 402 -20.17 21.60 -11.19
C LEU A 402 -19.66 20.29 -11.80
N LEU A 403 -18.74 20.36 -12.77
CA LEU A 403 -18.10 19.17 -13.35
C LEU A 403 -17.26 18.41 -12.31
N ALA A 404 -16.55 19.12 -11.44
CA ALA A 404 -15.84 18.50 -10.32
C ALA A 404 -16.83 17.77 -9.40
N PHE A 405 -17.97 18.38 -9.08
CA PHE A 405 -19.01 17.77 -8.25
C PHE A 405 -19.61 16.50 -8.90
N LEU A 406 -19.87 16.51 -10.22
CA LEU A 406 -20.28 15.31 -10.94
C LEU A 406 -19.20 14.21 -10.88
N SER A 407 -17.93 14.60 -10.94
CA SER A 407 -16.81 13.66 -10.80
C SER A 407 -16.72 13.06 -9.39
N LEU A 408 -17.13 13.80 -8.35
CA LEU A 408 -17.21 13.27 -6.98
C LEU A 408 -18.21 12.14 -6.84
N TYR A 409 -19.31 12.15 -7.59
CA TYR A 409 -20.29 11.06 -7.55
C TYR A 409 -19.65 9.72 -7.93
N TYR A 410 -18.80 9.69 -8.96
CA TYR A 410 -18.08 8.49 -9.37
C TYR A 410 -17.04 8.05 -8.34
N ASN A 411 -16.30 8.99 -7.75
CA ASN A 411 -15.37 8.70 -6.66
C ASN A 411 -16.10 8.08 -5.46
N TYR A 412 -17.23 8.66 -5.06
CA TYR A 412 -18.06 8.16 -3.98
C TYR A 412 -18.62 6.77 -4.29
N LYS A 413 -19.19 6.56 -5.49
CA LYS A 413 -19.71 5.26 -5.92
C LYS A 413 -18.63 4.19 -5.87
N PHE A 414 -17.44 4.49 -6.41
CA PHE A 414 -16.29 3.59 -6.38
C PHE A 414 -15.87 3.25 -4.95
N THR A 415 -15.71 4.26 -4.11
CA THR A 415 -15.30 4.11 -2.71
C THR A 415 -16.34 3.31 -1.91
N ARG A 416 -17.63 3.54 -2.14
CA ARG A 416 -18.73 2.80 -1.52
C ARG A 416 -18.71 1.32 -1.90
N GLU A 417 -18.51 0.99 -3.18
CA GLU A 417 -18.39 -0.41 -3.60
C GLU A 417 -17.15 -1.07 -2.99
N GLY A 418 -16.03 -0.35 -2.91
CA GLY A 418 -14.83 -0.82 -2.19
C GLY A 418 -15.10 -1.17 -0.73
N PHE A 419 -15.80 -0.30 0.01
CA PHE A 419 -16.20 -0.60 1.38
C PHE A 419 -17.19 -1.77 1.46
N LYS A 420 -18.16 -1.86 0.54
CA LYS A 420 -19.11 -2.98 0.51
C LYS A 420 -18.41 -4.32 0.36
N ILE A 421 -17.40 -4.41 -0.51
CA ILE A 421 -16.58 -5.63 -0.67
C ILE A 421 -15.77 -5.90 0.59
N LEU A 422 -15.09 -4.88 1.13
CA LEU A 422 -14.25 -5.02 2.32
C LEU A 422 -15.06 -5.54 3.53
N PHE A 423 -16.19 -4.89 3.83
CA PHE A 423 -17.07 -5.30 4.93
C PHE A 423 -17.82 -6.61 4.63
N GLY A 424 -18.12 -6.88 3.35
CA GLY A 424 -18.74 -8.15 2.93
C GLY A 424 -17.82 -9.36 3.10
N ALA A 425 -16.50 -9.17 3.04
CA ALA A 425 -15.52 -10.24 3.22
C ALA A 425 -15.28 -10.64 4.69
N VAL A 426 -15.76 -9.86 5.66
CA VAL A 426 -15.47 -10.07 7.09
C VAL A 426 -16.07 -11.37 7.60
N ALA A 427 -17.37 -11.60 7.35
CA ALA A 427 -18.06 -12.80 7.84
C ALA A 427 -17.41 -14.11 7.33
N PRO A 428 -17.17 -14.29 6.01
CA PRO A 428 -16.49 -15.49 5.52
C PRO A 428 -15.03 -15.57 6.01
N TYR A 429 -14.32 -14.44 6.11
CA TYR A 429 -12.98 -14.41 6.68
C TYR A 429 -12.96 -14.91 8.13
N THR A 430 -13.80 -14.36 9.00
CA THR A 430 -13.92 -14.80 10.41
C THR A 430 -14.28 -16.28 10.52
N GLN A 431 -15.17 -16.78 9.65
CA GLN A 431 -15.54 -18.20 9.64
C GLN A 431 -14.35 -19.10 9.32
N ILE A 432 -13.62 -18.81 8.24
CA ILE A 432 -12.42 -19.58 7.82
C ILE A 432 -11.33 -19.53 8.90
N GLN A 433 -11.08 -18.34 9.44
CA GLN A 433 -10.06 -18.11 10.45
C GLN A 433 -10.36 -18.83 11.78
N ASN A 434 -11.63 -18.96 12.16
CA ASN A 434 -12.04 -19.77 13.31
C ASN A 434 -11.81 -21.26 13.06
N GLU A 435 -12.18 -21.77 11.87
CA GLU A 435 -11.95 -23.18 11.52
C GLU A 435 -10.46 -23.54 11.55
N PHE A 436 -9.58 -22.66 11.05
CA PHE A 436 -8.14 -22.87 11.11
C PHE A 436 -7.64 -22.96 12.56
N GLN A 437 -8.09 -22.06 13.42
CA GLN A 437 -7.71 -22.05 14.83
C GLN A 437 -8.20 -23.28 15.61
N THR A 438 -9.36 -23.83 15.24
CA THR A 438 -9.91 -25.06 15.83
C THR A 438 -9.16 -26.30 15.34
N ARG A 439 -8.86 -26.40 14.04
CA ARG A 439 -8.23 -27.58 13.42
C ARG A 439 -6.71 -27.63 13.59
N LYS A 440 -6.07 -26.51 13.95
CA LYS A 440 -4.65 -26.33 14.31
C LYS A 440 -3.61 -26.58 13.22
N ILE A 441 -3.77 -27.60 12.38
CA ILE A 441 -2.82 -27.93 11.31
C ILE A 441 -3.56 -27.95 9.98
N ILE A 442 -3.21 -27.00 9.10
CA ILE A 442 -3.86 -26.78 7.81
C ILE A 442 -2.84 -26.96 6.69
N VAL A 443 -3.19 -27.80 5.74
CA VAL A 443 -2.40 -28.09 4.54
C VAL A 443 -3.10 -27.45 3.34
N HIS A 444 -2.46 -26.45 2.75
CA HIS A 444 -2.93 -25.69 1.63
C HIS A 444 -2.52 -26.35 0.31
N LYS A 445 -3.51 -26.62 -0.56
CA LYS A 445 -3.25 -27.07 -1.92
C LYS A 445 -3.08 -25.87 -2.85
N GLY A 446 -1.86 -25.66 -3.31
CA GLY A 446 -1.54 -24.55 -4.19
C GLY A 446 -1.52 -23.18 -3.51
N GLN A 447 -0.86 -22.23 -4.15
CA GLN A 447 -0.65 -20.87 -3.65
C GLN A 447 -1.93 -20.05 -3.53
N PHE A 448 -2.99 -20.38 -4.29
CA PHE A 448 -4.24 -19.62 -4.24
C PHE A 448 -4.90 -19.69 -2.86
N THR A 449 -4.81 -20.85 -2.19
CA THR A 449 -5.40 -21.03 -0.86
C THR A 449 -4.54 -20.40 0.24
N ASN A 450 -3.27 -20.08 -0.03
CA ASN A 450 -2.37 -19.42 0.93
C ASN A 450 -2.82 -17.98 1.23
N TYR A 451 -3.56 -17.34 0.31
CA TYR A 451 -4.15 -16.02 0.52
C TYR A 451 -5.22 -15.97 1.62
N LEU A 452 -5.64 -17.12 2.15
CA LEU A 452 -6.61 -17.21 3.24
C LEU A 452 -5.95 -17.40 4.61
N ILE A 453 -4.62 -17.54 4.68
CA ILE A 453 -3.92 -17.85 5.94
C ILE A 453 -4.22 -16.78 6.99
N GLY A 454 -4.05 -15.50 6.67
CA GLY A 454 -4.50 -14.42 7.54
C GLY A 454 -4.04 -14.52 8.99
N PHE A 455 -4.88 -14.04 9.90
CA PHE A 455 -4.57 -13.99 11.34
C PHE A 455 -4.16 -15.35 11.95
N SER A 456 -4.64 -16.48 11.43
CA SER A 456 -4.32 -17.81 11.97
C SER A 456 -2.85 -18.19 11.80
N TYR A 457 -2.08 -17.48 10.97
CA TYR A 457 -0.67 -17.77 10.75
C TYR A 457 0.16 -17.93 12.04
N MET A 458 -0.10 -17.08 13.04
CA MET A 458 0.64 -17.11 14.30
C MET A 458 0.06 -18.10 15.33
N ASN A 459 -1.15 -18.60 15.09
CA ASN A 459 -1.93 -19.40 16.05
C ASN A 459 -2.21 -20.83 15.57
N SER A 460 -1.82 -21.17 14.35
CA SER A 460 -2.02 -22.45 13.68
C SER A 460 -0.83 -22.76 12.78
N VAL A 461 -0.63 -24.04 12.52
CA VAL A 461 0.41 -24.54 11.64
C VAL A 461 -0.15 -24.60 10.22
N HIS A 462 0.51 -23.91 9.30
CA HIS A 462 0.14 -23.88 7.89
C HIS A 462 1.26 -24.48 7.05
N PHE A 463 0.91 -25.44 6.20
CA PHE A 463 1.80 -26.04 5.21
C PHE A 463 1.27 -25.78 3.81
N ALA A 464 2.13 -25.64 2.81
CA ALA A 464 1.73 -25.63 1.41
C ALA A 464 2.35 -26.81 0.67
N VAL A 465 1.53 -27.48 -0.15
CA VAL A 465 1.94 -28.63 -0.97
C VAL A 465 1.39 -28.48 -2.38
N ASN A 466 2.24 -28.75 -3.37
CA ASN A 466 1.90 -28.59 -4.78
C ASN A 466 1.91 -29.93 -5.55
N LYS A 467 2.35 -31.01 -4.92
CA LYS A 467 2.48 -32.33 -5.55
C LYS A 467 2.09 -33.44 -4.57
N THR A 468 1.57 -34.54 -5.11
CA THR A 468 1.20 -35.72 -4.33
C THR A 468 2.37 -36.29 -3.52
N LYS A 469 3.59 -36.29 -4.09
CA LYS A 469 4.79 -36.77 -3.40
C LYS A 469 5.07 -35.97 -2.12
N ASP A 470 5.01 -34.65 -2.22
CA ASP A 470 5.27 -33.74 -1.11
C ASP A 470 4.20 -33.91 -0.02
N ALA A 471 2.93 -34.09 -0.42
CA ALA A 471 1.83 -34.34 0.49
C ALA A 471 1.97 -35.68 1.25
N LEU A 472 2.41 -36.75 0.58
CA LEU A 472 2.68 -38.05 1.21
C LEU A 472 3.85 -37.99 2.20
N GLN A 473 4.92 -37.29 1.84
CA GLN A 473 6.08 -37.10 2.72
C GLN A 473 5.70 -36.28 3.97
N LEU A 474 4.88 -35.24 3.80
CA LEU A 474 4.34 -34.48 4.94
C LEU A 474 3.47 -35.36 5.84
N GLU A 475 2.58 -36.19 5.28
CA GLU A 475 1.75 -37.14 6.04
C GLU A 475 2.60 -38.10 6.88
N GLU A 476 3.70 -38.62 6.31
CA GLU A 476 4.66 -39.47 7.02
C GLU A 476 5.33 -38.73 8.19
N THR A 477 5.75 -37.48 7.98
CA THR A 477 6.33 -36.63 9.03
C THR A 477 5.33 -36.37 10.15
N LEU A 478 4.07 -36.03 9.83
CA LEU A 478 3.02 -35.81 10.82
C LEU A 478 2.74 -37.08 11.63
N LYS A 479 2.70 -38.25 10.98
CA LYS A 479 2.55 -39.55 11.65
C LYS A 479 3.71 -39.82 12.61
N LYS A 480 4.96 -39.63 12.18
CA LYS A 480 6.14 -39.82 13.04
C LYS A 480 6.08 -38.97 14.31
N ASN A 481 5.53 -37.76 14.20
CA ASN A 481 5.31 -36.84 15.31
C ASN A 481 3.99 -37.07 16.07
N ARG A 482 3.26 -38.16 15.81
CA ARG A 482 2.01 -38.53 16.49
C ARG A 482 0.93 -37.46 16.42
N VAL A 483 0.85 -36.73 15.31
CA VAL A 483 -0.23 -35.77 15.08
C VAL A 483 -1.56 -36.53 14.93
N GLU A 484 -2.55 -36.18 15.75
CA GLU A 484 -3.83 -36.90 15.77
C GLU A 484 -4.69 -36.62 14.53
N SER A 485 -4.66 -35.37 14.05
CA SER A 485 -5.40 -34.93 12.87
C SER A 485 -4.78 -33.71 12.21
N TYR A 486 -4.99 -33.59 10.91
CA TYR A 486 -4.71 -32.37 10.13
C TYR A 486 -5.83 -32.14 9.14
N SER A 487 -5.94 -30.92 8.60
CA SER A 487 -6.94 -30.59 7.58
C SER A 487 -6.30 -30.17 6.27
N ILE A 488 -6.94 -30.50 5.16
CA ILE A 488 -6.54 -30.08 3.82
C ILE A 488 -7.54 -29.05 3.31
N LEU A 489 -7.05 -27.92 2.81
CA LEU A 489 -7.84 -26.87 2.18
C LEU A 489 -7.63 -26.89 0.66
N GLU A 490 -8.74 -26.92 -0.07
CA GLU A 490 -8.79 -26.93 -1.53
C GLU A 490 -9.79 -25.88 -2.04
N TYR A 491 -9.49 -25.24 -3.17
CA TYR A 491 -10.45 -24.43 -3.92
C TYR A 491 -11.09 -25.28 -5.02
N GLU A 492 -12.42 -25.40 -5.04
CA GLU A 492 -13.12 -26.34 -5.92
C GLU A 492 -13.17 -25.89 -7.38
N LEU A 493 -13.13 -24.57 -7.62
CA LEU A 493 -13.16 -23.99 -8.95
C LEU A 493 -11.74 -23.81 -9.52
N GLU A 494 -11.64 -23.42 -10.78
CA GLU A 494 -10.35 -23.00 -11.34
C GLU A 494 -10.07 -21.57 -10.83
N PRO A 495 -8.92 -21.32 -10.17
CA PRO A 495 -8.57 -19.97 -9.75
C PRO A 495 -8.53 -19.01 -10.95
N PRO A 496 -8.90 -17.74 -10.78
CA PRO A 496 -8.75 -16.76 -11.85
C PRO A 496 -7.27 -16.63 -12.24
N ARG A 497 -6.97 -16.69 -13.54
CA ARG A 497 -5.61 -16.54 -14.06
C ARG A 497 -5.23 -15.05 -14.12
N ASP A 498 -4.12 -14.69 -13.48
CA ASP A 498 -3.47 -13.40 -13.73
C ASP A 498 -2.81 -13.44 -15.12
N PRO A 499 -3.18 -12.54 -16.06
CA PRO A 499 -2.57 -12.48 -17.39
C PRO A 499 -1.06 -12.24 -17.36
N ASN A 500 -0.50 -11.72 -16.26
CA ASN A 500 0.94 -11.50 -16.13
C ASN A 500 1.73 -12.71 -15.66
N LEU A 501 1.07 -13.76 -15.16
CA LEU A 501 1.75 -14.93 -14.63
C LEU A 501 2.02 -15.95 -15.75
N PRO A 502 3.26 -16.48 -15.90
CA PRO A 502 3.54 -17.52 -16.88
C PRO A 502 2.59 -18.71 -16.69
N GLU A 503 2.08 -19.25 -17.80
CA GLU A 503 1.09 -20.34 -17.76
C GLU A 503 1.60 -21.57 -16.98
N LYS A 504 2.89 -21.87 -17.15
CA LYS A 504 3.56 -22.93 -16.42
C LYS A 504 3.47 -22.71 -14.90
N GLN A 505 3.76 -21.51 -14.43
CA GLN A 505 3.67 -21.17 -13.01
C GLN A 505 2.22 -21.23 -12.49
N PHE A 506 1.25 -20.81 -13.32
CA PHE A 506 -0.16 -20.86 -12.96
C PHE A 506 -0.61 -22.30 -12.73
N LYS A 507 -0.29 -23.20 -13.65
CA LYS A 507 -0.64 -24.63 -13.56
C LYS A 507 0.11 -25.36 -12.45
N GLU A 508 1.40 -25.07 -12.27
CA GLU A 508 2.25 -25.80 -11.32
C GLU A 508 2.15 -25.30 -9.87
N LYS A 509 1.74 -24.04 -9.65
CA LYS A 509 1.72 -23.44 -8.30
C LYS A 509 0.35 -22.91 -7.86
N ILE A 510 -0.53 -22.48 -8.77
CA ILE A 510 -1.79 -21.81 -8.41
C ILE A 510 -2.99 -22.74 -8.58
N ALA A 511 -3.20 -23.26 -9.78
CA ALA A 511 -4.32 -24.15 -10.13
C ALA A 511 -3.95 -25.64 -9.95
N VAL A 512 -3.38 -25.97 -8.80
CA VAL A 512 -2.90 -27.32 -8.50
C VAL A 512 -4.05 -28.21 -8.07
N ARG A 513 -4.17 -29.41 -8.68
CA ARG A 513 -5.12 -30.45 -8.29
C ARG A 513 -4.43 -31.80 -8.21
N PHE A 514 -4.52 -32.43 -7.05
CA PHE A 514 -4.06 -33.82 -6.86
C PHE A 514 -4.91 -34.49 -5.77
N PRO A 515 -5.08 -35.83 -5.81
CA PRO A 515 -5.88 -36.54 -4.82
C PRO A 515 -5.27 -36.43 -3.42
N ASP A 516 -6.13 -36.34 -2.40
CA ASP A 516 -5.67 -36.30 -1.02
C ASP A 516 -4.95 -37.60 -0.65
N PRO A 517 -3.79 -37.52 0.03
CA PRO A 517 -3.14 -38.70 0.54
C PRO A 517 -4.00 -39.28 1.68
N ASN A 518 -4.17 -40.60 1.70
CA ASN A 518 -5.00 -41.33 2.66
C ASN A 518 -4.31 -42.59 3.18
N VAL A 519 -2.97 -42.59 3.20
CA VAL A 519 -2.18 -43.77 3.53
C VAL A 519 -2.23 -44.02 5.03
N TYR A 520 -1.93 -42.99 5.82
CA TYR A 520 -1.82 -43.07 7.28
C TYR A 520 -3.03 -42.47 8.00
N TYR A 521 -3.73 -41.54 7.37
CA TYR A 521 -4.92 -40.89 7.92
C TYR A 521 -6.16 -41.24 7.10
N GLN A 522 -7.33 -41.17 7.73
CA GLN A 522 -8.63 -41.38 7.10
C GLN A 522 -9.50 -40.14 7.23
N LEU A 523 -10.34 -39.88 6.22
CA LEU A 523 -11.25 -38.74 6.22
C LEU A 523 -12.22 -38.86 7.41
N LYS A 524 -12.24 -37.83 8.25
CA LYS A 524 -13.12 -37.73 9.43
C LYS A 524 -14.31 -36.83 9.15
N ASP A 525 -14.05 -35.65 8.62
CA ASP A 525 -15.06 -34.65 8.30
C ASP A 525 -14.71 -33.85 7.05
N GLN A 526 -15.74 -33.23 6.47
CA GLN A 526 -15.61 -32.28 5.38
C GLN A 526 -16.56 -31.11 5.63
N MET A 527 -16.05 -29.90 5.41
CA MET A 527 -16.80 -28.66 5.49
C MET A 527 -16.57 -27.83 4.25
N LYS A 528 -17.63 -27.21 3.72
CA LYS A 528 -17.54 -26.28 2.61
C LYS A 528 -17.81 -24.86 3.10
N ILE A 529 -16.93 -23.93 2.74
CA ILE A 529 -17.06 -22.50 3.02
C ILE A 529 -16.87 -21.75 1.71
N LEU A 530 -17.95 -21.18 1.19
CA LEU A 530 -17.99 -20.64 -0.18
C LEU A 530 -17.55 -21.74 -1.18
N ASP A 531 -16.56 -21.46 -2.02
CA ASP A 531 -15.97 -22.41 -2.98
C ASP A 531 -14.71 -23.11 -2.45
N PHE A 532 -14.44 -23.00 -1.15
CA PHE A 532 -13.35 -23.71 -0.48
C PHE A 532 -13.89 -24.92 0.28
N THR A 533 -13.20 -26.04 0.12
CA THR A 533 -13.50 -27.28 0.83
C THR A 533 -12.36 -27.62 1.77
N LEU A 534 -12.70 -27.79 3.04
CA LEU A 534 -11.81 -28.11 4.14
C LEU A 534 -12.13 -29.54 4.61
N ARG A 535 -11.17 -30.45 4.47
CA ARG A 535 -11.30 -31.88 4.81
C ARG A 535 -10.40 -32.22 5.98
N THR A 536 -10.94 -32.73 7.10
CA THR A 536 -10.12 -33.22 8.22
C THR A 536 -9.80 -34.70 8.04
N TYR A 537 -8.53 -35.03 8.24
CA TYR A 537 -8.00 -36.37 8.27
C TYR A 537 -7.56 -36.72 9.68
N GLN A 538 -7.96 -37.90 10.16
CA GLN A 538 -7.60 -38.43 11.48
C GLN A 538 -6.67 -39.63 11.33
N LEU A 539 -5.67 -39.73 12.19
CA LEU A 539 -4.71 -40.83 12.17
C LEU A 539 -5.45 -42.16 12.35
N LYS A 540 -5.18 -43.13 11.46
CA LYS A 540 -5.77 -44.47 11.57
C LYS A 540 -5.30 -45.09 12.90
N LYS A 541 -6.25 -45.53 13.72
CA LYS A 541 -5.94 -46.35 14.88
C LYS A 541 -5.53 -47.72 14.35
N ASN A 542 -4.31 -48.15 14.69
CA ASN A 542 -3.87 -49.52 14.44
C ASN A 542 -4.67 -50.51 15.27
#